data_AF-A7I528-F1
#
_entry.id   AF-A7I528-F1
#
_cell.length_a   1.000
_cell.length_b   1.000
_cell.length_c   1.000
_cell.angle_alpha   90.00
_cell.angle_beta   90.00
_cell.angle_gamma   90.00
#
_symmetry.space_group_name_H-M   'P 1'
#
loop_
_entity.id
_entity.type
_entity.pdbx_description
1 polymer ?
#
loop_
_entity_poly.entity_id
_entity_poly.type
_entity_poly.pdbx_seq_one_letter_code
_entity_poly.pdbx_strand_id
1 'polypeptide(L)'
;MSQIKSRGPVIPSRTAVAEQSRRIRGKPAGKGDHPLPEFIDKESLDTLSRFGEKFRLAGIEGEPWEFHELTVFNAFLEAHVRPNSTQSVQCMLLWSKWVRVFQRQTSGFPKLIREKEFSAIIRDTFGVAIANNDAQGKIFPGIKFVP
;
A
#
# COMPACT_ATOMS: atom_id res chain seq x y z
N MET A 1 -43.12 -2.94 -17.79
CA MET A 1 -42.57 -4.28 -18.03
C MET A 1 -41.15 -4.10 -18.58
N SER A 2 -40.13 -3.99 -17.71
CA SER A 2 -39.14 -5.04 -17.34
C SER A 2 -38.46 -5.68 -18.58
N GLN A 3 -37.14 -5.68 -18.77
CA GLN A 3 -36.09 -6.11 -17.84
C GLN A 3 -34.72 -5.43 -18.08
N ILE A 4 -34.00 -5.13 -16.99
CA ILE A 4 -32.57 -4.77 -17.00
C ILE A 4 -31.77 -6.02 -16.60
N LYS A 5 -30.87 -6.46 -17.49
CA LYS A 5 -29.95 -7.59 -17.30
C LYS A 5 -28.84 -7.21 -16.31
N SER A 6 -28.80 -7.90 -15.17
CA SER A 6 -27.72 -7.82 -14.19
C SER A 6 -26.43 -8.45 -14.75
N ARG A 7 -25.35 -7.66 -14.81
CA ARG A 7 -23.98 -8.17 -15.02
C ARG A 7 -23.29 -8.28 -13.66
N GLY A 8 -23.00 -9.50 -13.23
CA GLY A 8 -22.21 -9.77 -12.03
C GLY A 8 -20.73 -9.38 -12.20
N PRO A 9 -19.95 -9.33 -11.11
CA PRO A 9 -18.55 -8.97 -11.15
C PRO A 9 -17.72 -10.03 -11.87
N VAL A 10 -16.88 -9.58 -12.81
CA VAL A 10 -15.91 -10.41 -13.55
C VAL A 10 -14.70 -10.63 -12.64
N ILE A 11 -14.55 -11.86 -12.13
CA ILE A 11 -13.38 -12.29 -11.38
C ILE A 11 -12.24 -12.56 -12.39
N PRO A 12 -11.09 -11.87 -12.33
CA PRO A 12 -9.97 -12.19 -13.19
C PRO A 12 -9.37 -13.55 -12.84
N SER A 13 -9.13 -14.37 -13.87
CA SER A 13 -8.61 -15.73 -13.74
C SER A 13 -7.13 -15.74 -13.31
N ARG A 14 -6.79 -16.72 -12.46
CA ARG A 14 -5.48 -17.02 -11.82
C ARG A 14 -4.25 -17.03 -12.77
N THR A 15 -4.46 -17.06 -14.07
CA THR A 15 -3.38 -17.20 -15.07
C THR A 15 -2.63 -15.89 -15.33
N ALA A 16 -3.25 -14.73 -15.09
CA ALA A 16 -2.64 -13.43 -15.44
C ALA A 16 -1.46 -13.02 -14.53
N VAL A 17 -1.31 -13.63 -13.35
CA VAL A 17 -0.26 -13.29 -12.37
C VAL A 17 1.06 -13.99 -12.67
N ALA A 18 1.04 -15.14 -13.37
CA ALA A 18 2.23 -15.96 -13.58
C ALA A 18 3.17 -15.45 -14.70
N GLU A 19 2.65 -14.63 -15.63
CA GLU A 19 3.40 -14.23 -16.83
C GLU A 19 4.42 -13.11 -16.55
N GLN A 20 4.20 -12.31 -15.49
CA GLN A 20 5.03 -11.13 -15.20
C GLN A 20 6.35 -11.46 -14.47
N SER A 21 6.44 -12.65 -13.86
CA SER A 21 7.59 -13.07 -13.04
C SER A 21 8.80 -13.60 -13.81
N ARG A 22 8.74 -13.74 -15.15
CA ARG A 22 9.82 -14.39 -15.91
C ARG A 22 10.89 -13.46 -16.49
N ARG A 23 10.73 -12.13 -16.43
CA ARG A 23 11.56 -11.21 -17.23
C ARG A 23 12.72 -10.50 -16.53
N ILE A 24 12.87 -10.64 -15.21
CA ILE A 24 13.92 -9.90 -14.47
C ILE A 24 14.95 -10.88 -13.94
N ARG A 25 15.77 -11.42 -14.84
CA ARG A 25 16.97 -12.19 -14.49
C ARG A 25 18.17 -11.27 -14.67
N GLY A 26 18.78 -10.81 -13.58
CA GLY A 26 19.96 -9.94 -13.65
C GLY A 26 20.59 -9.59 -12.30
N LYS A 27 21.50 -10.46 -11.83
CA LYS A 27 22.66 -10.25 -10.92
C LYS A 27 22.42 -9.96 -9.41
N PRO A 28 23.19 -10.60 -8.50
CA PRO A 28 23.04 -10.44 -7.05
C PRO A 28 23.90 -9.27 -6.54
N ALA A 29 23.37 -8.48 -5.60
CA ALA A 29 24.13 -7.44 -4.93
C ALA A 29 23.91 -7.49 -3.42
N GLY A 30 25.00 -7.83 -2.70
CA GLY A 30 25.38 -7.24 -1.41
C GLY A 30 24.47 -7.46 -0.20
N LYS A 31 24.91 -8.35 0.69
CA LYS A 31 24.55 -8.36 2.12
C LYS A 31 24.75 -6.96 2.72
N GLY A 32 23.65 -6.31 3.12
CA GLY A 32 23.66 -5.09 3.93
C GLY A 32 22.96 -5.37 5.25
N ASP A 33 23.75 -5.57 6.31
CA ASP A 33 23.26 -5.57 7.69
C ASP A 33 22.82 -4.14 8.04
N HIS A 34 21.51 -3.90 8.00
CA HIS A 34 20.91 -2.66 8.50
C HIS A 34 20.23 -2.95 9.84
N PRO A 35 20.75 -2.44 10.97
CA PRO A 35 20.04 -2.56 12.24
C PRO A 35 18.73 -1.77 12.20
N LEU A 36 17.67 -2.37 12.75
CA LEU A 36 16.34 -1.76 12.83
C LEU A 36 16.36 -0.50 13.72
N PRO A 37 15.56 0.53 13.42
CA PRO A 37 15.52 1.76 14.21
C PRO A 37 14.95 1.54 15.63
N GLU A 38 15.52 2.23 16.62
CA GLU A 38 15.28 2.08 18.07
C GLU A 38 13.87 2.49 18.57
N PHE A 39 12.97 2.94 17.70
CA PHE A 39 11.68 3.56 18.07
C PHE A 39 10.46 2.69 17.74
N ILE A 40 10.66 1.42 17.40
CA ILE A 40 9.55 0.49 17.21
C ILE A 40 9.21 -0.14 18.55
N ASP A 41 8.09 0.28 19.15
CA ASP A 41 7.53 -0.37 20.33
C ASP A 41 7.30 -1.85 20.02
N LYS A 42 7.56 -2.75 20.99
CA LYS A 42 7.42 -4.21 20.79
C LYS A 42 6.07 -4.62 20.19
N GLU A 43 5.00 -3.91 20.53
CA GLU A 43 3.64 -4.16 20.04
C GLU A 43 3.46 -3.80 18.55
N SER A 44 4.09 -2.70 18.14
CA SER A 44 4.25 -2.32 16.73
C SER A 44 5.10 -3.38 16.01
N LEU A 45 6.19 -3.85 16.61
CA LEU A 45 7.03 -4.93 16.06
C LEU A 45 6.28 -6.26 15.86
N ASP A 46 5.33 -6.57 16.76
CA ASP A 46 4.55 -7.81 16.72
C ASP A 46 3.46 -7.76 15.63
N THR A 47 2.82 -6.60 15.46
CA THR A 47 1.91 -6.34 14.33
C THR A 47 2.66 -6.28 13.00
N LEU A 48 3.86 -5.67 13.03
CA LEU A 48 4.76 -5.60 11.89
C LEU A 48 5.23 -7.01 11.46
N SER A 49 5.50 -7.89 12.42
CA SER A 49 5.90 -9.28 12.13
C SER A 49 4.77 -10.07 11.49
N ARG A 50 3.51 -9.87 11.90
CA ARG A 50 2.36 -10.66 11.42
C ARG A 50 2.04 -10.46 9.94
N PHE A 51 2.24 -9.27 9.38
CA PHE A 51 1.94 -9.01 7.97
C PHE A 51 3.05 -9.50 7.04
N GLY A 52 4.32 -9.23 7.38
CA GLY A 52 5.46 -9.84 6.70
C GLY A 52 5.44 -11.38 6.78
N GLU A 53 5.02 -11.93 7.93
CA GLU A 53 4.80 -13.37 8.05
C GLU A 53 3.67 -13.89 7.19
N LYS A 54 2.56 -13.16 7.00
CA LYS A 54 1.48 -13.62 6.10
C LYS A 54 1.96 -13.80 4.66
N PHE A 55 2.82 -12.90 4.16
CA PHE A 55 3.40 -13.04 2.82
C PHE A 55 4.44 -14.17 2.77
N ARG A 56 5.29 -14.28 3.80
CA ARG A 56 6.25 -15.38 3.94
C ARG A 56 5.55 -16.75 4.00
N LEU A 57 4.49 -16.86 4.79
CA LEU A 57 3.65 -18.07 4.94
C LEU A 57 2.84 -18.37 3.67
N ALA A 58 2.49 -17.34 2.88
CA ALA A 58 1.89 -17.51 1.56
C ALA A 58 2.89 -17.97 0.48
N GLY A 59 4.15 -18.19 0.84
CA GLY A 59 5.21 -18.64 -0.08
C GLY A 59 5.63 -17.58 -1.10
N ILE A 60 5.36 -16.31 -0.81
CA ILE A 60 5.76 -15.21 -1.68
C ILE A 60 7.22 -14.89 -1.37
N GLU A 61 8.12 -15.26 -2.29
CA GLU A 61 9.52 -14.86 -2.23
C GLU A 61 9.61 -13.34 -2.37
N GLY A 62 10.28 -12.70 -1.43
CA GLY A 62 10.51 -11.26 -1.40
C GLY A 62 11.77 -10.95 -0.60
N GLU A 63 12.34 -9.78 -0.85
CA GLU A 63 13.49 -9.29 -0.10
C GLU A 63 13.03 -8.75 1.27
N PRO A 64 13.87 -8.83 2.33
CA PRO A 64 13.52 -8.31 3.66
C PRO A 64 13.03 -6.86 3.67
N TRP A 65 13.58 -6.01 2.80
CA TRP A 65 13.19 -4.61 2.68
C TRP A 65 11.79 -4.43 2.07
N GLU A 66 11.34 -5.34 1.19
CA GLU A 66 9.99 -5.30 0.62
C GLU A 66 8.96 -5.59 1.68
N PHE A 67 9.21 -6.62 2.49
CA PHE A 67 8.34 -6.94 3.62
C PHE A 67 8.30 -5.78 4.61
N HIS A 68 9.44 -5.18 4.95
CA HIS A 68 9.47 -4.02 5.83
C HIS A 68 8.60 -2.86 5.29
N GLU A 69 8.76 -2.49 4.02
CA GLU A 69 7.99 -1.40 3.41
C GLU A 69 6.48 -1.68 3.41
N LEU A 70 6.07 -2.89 3.00
CA LEU A 70 4.65 -3.30 3.04
C LEU A 70 4.08 -3.22 4.45
N THR A 71 4.90 -3.56 5.44
CA THR A 71 4.48 -3.64 6.81
C THR A 71 4.30 -2.25 7.43
N VAL A 72 5.27 -1.36 7.20
CA VAL A 72 5.17 0.06 7.58
C VAL A 72 3.99 0.71 6.89
N PHE A 73 3.69 0.32 5.64
CA PHE A 73 2.54 0.81 4.91
C PHE A 73 1.22 0.36 5.51
N ASN A 74 1.09 -0.92 5.87
CA ASN A 74 -0.12 -1.42 6.52
C ASN A 74 -0.37 -0.67 7.85
N ALA A 75 0.66 -0.49 8.68
CA ALA A 75 0.56 0.29 9.90
C ALA A 75 0.15 1.75 9.63
N PHE A 76 0.65 2.37 8.56
CA PHE A 76 0.24 3.70 8.14
C PHE A 76 -1.25 3.76 7.79
N LEU A 77 -1.78 2.80 7.01
CA LEU A 77 -3.20 2.75 6.68
C LEU A 77 -4.07 2.56 7.92
N GLU A 78 -3.66 1.65 8.80
CA GLU A 78 -4.35 1.35 10.04
C GLU A 78 -4.34 2.53 11.02
N ALA A 79 -3.28 3.33 11.08
CA ALA A 79 -3.23 4.49 11.98
C ALA A 79 -3.95 5.72 11.39
N HIS A 80 -3.78 5.96 10.09
CA HIS A 80 -4.02 7.29 9.53
C HIS A 80 -5.13 7.38 8.49
N VAL A 81 -5.65 6.26 7.98
CA VAL A 81 -6.66 6.29 6.91
C VAL A 81 -7.94 5.59 7.37
N ARG A 82 -9.06 6.28 7.21
CA ARG A 82 -10.38 5.77 7.57
C ARG A 82 -11.40 6.06 6.47
N PRO A 83 -12.36 5.16 6.24
CA PRO A 83 -13.54 5.49 5.45
C PRO A 83 -14.30 6.66 6.08
N ASN A 84 -14.74 7.62 5.25
CA ASN A 84 -15.64 8.69 5.65
C ASN A 84 -16.39 9.23 4.42
N SER A 85 -17.71 9.04 4.38
CA SER A 85 -18.57 9.45 3.26
C SER A 85 -18.64 10.95 3.01
N THR A 86 -18.33 11.80 3.99
CA THR A 86 -18.49 13.26 3.86
C THR A 86 -17.19 14.00 3.57
N GLN A 87 -16.05 13.32 3.74
CA GLN A 87 -14.74 13.93 3.61
C GLN A 87 -14.00 13.42 2.38
N SER A 88 -13.02 14.21 1.98
CA SER A 88 -12.08 13.87 0.93
C SER A 88 -10.68 14.27 1.35
N VAL A 89 -9.68 13.50 0.92
CA VAL A 89 -8.27 13.81 1.16
C VAL A 89 -7.59 14.02 -0.18
N GLN A 90 -6.78 15.07 -0.30
CA GLN A 90 -5.95 15.32 -1.47
C GLN A 90 -4.93 14.19 -1.65
N CYS A 91 -4.84 13.63 -2.87
CA CYS A 91 -3.99 12.47 -3.15
C CYS A 91 -2.52 12.74 -2.81
N MET A 92 -2.00 13.91 -3.23
CA MET A 92 -0.61 14.29 -2.96
C MET A 92 -0.33 14.54 -1.48
N LEU A 93 -1.32 15.03 -0.73
CA LEU A 93 -1.17 15.23 0.72
C LEU A 93 -1.01 13.87 1.41
N LEU A 94 -1.88 12.92 1.08
CA LEU A 94 -1.81 11.58 1.67
C LEU A 94 -0.53 10.84 1.28
N TRP A 95 -0.14 10.92 0.00
CA TRP A 95 1.13 10.39 -0.50
C TRP A 95 2.33 10.99 0.24
N SER A 96 2.40 12.31 0.35
CA SER A 96 3.52 12.98 1.04
C SER A 96 3.61 12.59 2.51
N LYS A 97 2.47 12.37 3.17
CA LYS A 97 2.43 11.90 4.56
C LYS A 97 2.95 10.47 4.66
N TRP A 98 2.56 9.58 3.74
CA TRP A 98 3.12 8.23 3.67
C TRP A 98 4.65 8.27 3.53
N VAL A 99 5.18 9.01 2.56
CA VAL A 99 6.63 9.15 2.36
C VAL A 99 7.33 9.64 3.64
N ARG A 100 6.75 10.61 4.35
CA ARG A 100 7.30 11.10 5.63
C ARG A 100 7.26 10.05 6.73
N VAL A 101 6.20 9.24 6.82
CA VAL A 101 6.11 8.16 7.81
C VAL A 101 7.15 7.09 7.52
N PHE A 102 7.31 6.72 6.25
CA PHE A 102 8.35 5.78 5.83
C PHE A 102 9.75 6.31 6.13
N GLN A 103 10.04 7.58 5.79
CA GLN A 103 11.35 8.21 6.01
C GLN A 103 11.75 8.33 7.49
N ARG A 104 10.79 8.34 8.41
CA ARG A 104 11.07 8.30 9.85
C ARG A 104 11.57 6.94 10.32
N GLN A 105 11.25 5.88 9.58
CA GLN A 105 11.59 4.49 9.94
C GLN A 105 12.69 3.91 9.04
N THR A 106 12.83 4.40 7.82
CA THR A 106 13.80 3.89 6.85
C THR A 106 14.48 5.06 6.16
N SER A 107 15.81 5.00 6.03
CA SER A 107 16.54 6.00 5.24
C SER A 107 16.25 5.81 3.75
N GLY A 108 15.74 6.87 3.11
CA GLY A 108 15.49 6.91 1.68
C GLY A 108 14.01 7.01 1.30
N PHE A 109 13.71 6.71 0.04
CA PHE A 109 12.35 6.75 -0.51
C PHE A 109 11.72 5.36 -0.57
N PRO A 110 10.38 5.25 -0.46
CA PRO A 110 9.65 4.01 -0.74
C PRO A 110 10.05 3.47 -2.11
N LYS A 111 10.42 2.19 -2.18
CA LYS A 111 10.92 1.55 -3.42
C LYS A 111 9.82 0.73 -4.09
N LEU A 112 9.02 0.03 -3.28
CA LEU A 112 7.95 -0.87 -3.71
C LEU A 112 6.63 -0.11 -3.92
N ILE A 113 6.21 0.65 -2.92
CA ILE A 113 4.96 1.42 -2.91
C ILE A 113 5.27 2.84 -3.35
N ARG A 114 5.41 3.02 -4.66
CA ARG A 114 5.55 4.35 -5.28
C ARG A 114 4.17 5.00 -5.42
N GLU A 115 4.13 6.24 -5.87
CA GLU A 115 2.89 7.05 -5.90
C GLU A 115 1.74 6.38 -6.66
N LYS A 116 2.04 5.70 -7.78
CA LYS A 116 1.05 5.01 -8.60
C LYS A 116 0.48 3.79 -7.87
N GLU A 117 1.34 2.98 -7.29
CA GLU A 117 0.98 1.79 -6.52
C GLU A 117 0.21 2.18 -5.26
N PHE A 118 0.68 3.20 -4.55
CA PHE A 118 -0.03 3.82 -3.44
C PHE A 118 -1.46 4.20 -3.83
N SER A 119 -1.62 4.92 -4.94
CA SER A 119 -2.93 5.37 -5.41
C SER A 119 -3.84 4.19 -5.78
N ALA A 120 -3.30 3.13 -6.39
CA ALA A 120 -4.05 1.92 -6.68
C ALA A 120 -4.49 1.22 -5.38
N ILE A 121 -3.58 1.03 -4.43
CA ILE A 121 -3.89 0.34 -3.17
C ILE A 121 -4.94 1.10 -2.36
N ILE A 122 -4.88 2.43 -2.27
CA ILE A 122 -5.91 3.22 -1.58
C ILE A 122 -7.28 3.04 -2.26
N ARG A 123 -7.35 3.10 -3.59
CA ARG A 123 -8.61 2.90 -4.32
C ARG A 123 -9.21 1.54 -4.05
N ASP A 124 -8.39 0.49 -4.10
CA ASP A 124 -8.83 -0.88 -3.94
C ASP A 124 -9.21 -1.19 -2.49
N THR A 125 -8.42 -0.68 -1.53
CA THR A 125 -8.63 -0.91 -0.08
C THR A 125 -9.90 -0.24 0.42
N PHE A 126 -10.18 0.98 -0.03
CA PHE A 126 -11.31 1.77 0.45
C PHE A 126 -12.50 1.79 -0.51
N GLY A 127 -12.39 1.15 -1.68
CA GLY A 127 -13.44 1.12 -2.70
C GLY A 127 -13.74 2.50 -3.31
N VAL A 128 -12.73 3.35 -3.42
CA VAL A 128 -12.88 4.76 -3.84
C VAL A 128 -12.34 5.01 -5.24
N ALA A 129 -12.97 5.93 -5.98
CA ALA A 129 -12.47 6.43 -7.25
C ALA A 129 -11.83 7.80 -7.05
N ILE A 130 -10.66 8.04 -7.64
CA ILE A 130 -10.03 9.36 -7.60
C ILE A 130 -10.91 10.33 -8.37
N ALA A 131 -11.24 11.45 -7.74
CA ALA A 131 -11.99 12.54 -8.34
C ALA A 131 -11.07 13.77 -8.49
N ASN A 132 -11.48 14.72 -9.33
CA ASN A 132 -10.83 16.03 -9.40
C ASN A 132 -11.68 17.04 -8.63
N ASN A 133 -11.04 17.82 -7.78
CA ASN A 133 -11.61 18.97 -7.10
C ASN A 133 -10.94 20.23 -7.63
N ASP A 134 -11.71 21.20 -8.10
CA ASP A 134 -11.17 22.36 -8.80
C ASP A 134 -10.21 23.22 -7.95
N ALA A 135 -10.35 23.18 -6.62
CA ALA A 135 -9.48 23.90 -5.70
C ALA A 135 -8.27 23.08 -5.21
N GLN A 136 -8.40 21.75 -5.13
CA GLN A 136 -7.41 20.87 -4.49
C GLN A 136 -6.71 19.90 -5.46
N GLY A 137 -7.14 19.85 -6.72
CA GLY A 137 -6.71 18.85 -7.69
C GLY A 137 -7.26 17.46 -7.37
N LYS A 138 -6.44 16.42 -7.56
CA LYS A 138 -6.86 15.03 -7.35
C LYS A 138 -7.11 14.72 -5.87
N ILE A 139 -8.27 14.14 -5.59
CA ILE A 139 -8.72 13.76 -4.26
C ILE A 139 -9.15 12.29 -4.23
N PHE A 140 -9.04 11.68 -3.05
CA PHE A 140 -9.75 10.47 -2.67
C PHE A 140 -11.03 10.88 -1.92
N PRO A 141 -12.20 10.87 -2.58
CA PRO A 141 -13.48 11.07 -1.90
C PRO A 141 -13.81 9.84 -1.05
N GLY A 142 -14.53 10.01 0.05
CA GLY A 142 -14.96 8.86 0.85
C GLY A 142 -13.92 8.37 1.85
N ILE A 143 -12.79 9.07 2.00
CA ILE A 143 -11.79 8.80 3.03
C ILE A 143 -11.49 10.06 3.83
N LYS A 144 -11.07 9.84 5.09
CA LYS A 144 -10.48 10.88 5.93
C LYS A 144 -9.08 10.47 6.37
N PHE A 145 -8.26 11.50 6.59
CA PHE A 145 -6.96 11.37 7.21
C PHE A 145 -7.08 11.62 8.71
N VAL A 146 -6.52 10.73 9.52
CA VAL A 146 -6.40 10.85 10.98
C VAL A 146 -4.92 11.14 11.29
N PRO A 147 -4.59 12.32 11.87
CA PRO A 147 -3.21 12.77 12.00
C PRO A 147 -2.32 11.93 12.93
#